data_AF-H1Y1U1-F1
#
_entry.id   AF-H1Y1U1-F1
#
_cell.length_a   1.000
_cell.length_b   1.000
_cell.length_c   1.000
_cell.angle_alpha   90.00
_cell.angle_beta   90.00
_cell.angle_gamma   90.00
#
_symmetry.space_group_name_H-M   'P 1'
#
loop_
_entity.id
_entity.type
_entity.pdbx_description
1 polymer ?
#
loop_
_entity_poly.entity_id
_entity_poly.type
_entity_poly.pdbx_seq_one_letter_code
_entity_poly.pdbx_strand_id
1 'polypeptide(L)'
;MKRKAKRVIQNQREPRHDKPKVLADNHDGFGGNVPPDRMVVAIYFDQKDLPDCADAFLAEQELLQWKTIRGAPIRNWKVCAAEWIFNYRQEMKRKFRLSPFSSQSY
;
A
#
# COMPACT_ATOMS: atom_id res chain seq x y z
N MET A 1 -20.91 64.03 16.69
CA MET A 1 -21.31 62.81 15.94
C MET A 1 -21.34 63.13 14.44
N LYS A 2 -20.67 62.35 13.59
CA LYS A 2 -21.12 61.86 12.25
C LYS A 2 -19.96 61.19 11.47
N ARG A 3 -19.98 59.86 11.56
CA ARG A 3 -19.44 58.73 10.75
C ARG A 3 -18.41 59.01 9.64
N LYS A 4 -17.22 58.38 9.76
CA LYS A 4 -16.28 58.14 8.65
C LYS A 4 -16.76 56.94 7.81
N ALA A 5 -16.81 57.10 6.48
CA ALA A 5 -17.18 56.04 5.56
C ALA A 5 -16.05 55.00 5.44
N LYS A 6 -16.38 53.71 5.61
CA LYS A 6 -15.47 52.58 5.49
C LYS A 6 -15.38 52.20 4.01
N ARG A 7 -14.23 52.43 3.36
CA ARG A 7 -13.99 51.89 2.00
C ARG A 7 -13.97 50.37 2.08
N VAL A 8 -14.90 49.74 1.37
CA VAL A 8 -14.96 48.28 1.19
C VAL A 8 -13.79 47.89 0.29
N ILE A 9 -12.81 47.18 0.85
CA ILE A 9 -11.79 46.49 0.05
C ILE A 9 -12.50 45.29 -0.56
N GLN A 10 -12.81 45.38 -1.86
CA GLN A 10 -13.17 44.20 -2.65
C GLN A 10 -11.92 43.33 -2.78
N ASN A 11 -11.75 42.38 -1.85
CA ASN A 11 -10.87 41.24 -2.09
C ASN A 11 -11.46 40.46 -3.26
N GLN A 12 -10.98 40.75 -4.47
CA GLN A 12 -11.20 39.92 -5.64
C GLN A 12 -10.57 38.56 -5.34
N ARG A 13 -11.40 37.63 -4.87
CA ARG A 13 -11.02 36.21 -4.80
C ARG A 13 -10.99 35.74 -6.24
N GLU A 14 -9.79 35.56 -6.77
CA GLU A 14 -9.60 34.95 -8.08
C GLU A 14 -10.43 33.67 -8.18
N PRO A 15 -11.05 33.39 -9.35
CA PRO A 15 -11.70 32.11 -9.57
C PRO A 15 -10.65 31.03 -9.35
N ARG A 16 -10.91 30.16 -8.37
CA ARG A 16 -10.08 28.99 -8.11
C ARG A 16 -9.94 28.27 -9.44
N HIS A 17 -8.71 28.21 -9.96
CA HIS A 17 -8.38 27.30 -11.04
C HIS A 17 -8.83 25.90 -10.59
N ASP A 18 -9.96 25.44 -11.12
CA ASP A 18 -10.33 24.04 -11.08
C ASP A 18 -9.21 23.31 -11.79
N LYS A 19 -8.27 22.78 -11.00
CA LYS A 19 -7.24 21.88 -11.52
C LYS A 19 -8.01 20.79 -12.26
N PRO A 20 -7.68 20.51 -13.54
CA PRO A 20 -8.32 19.42 -14.23
C PRO A 20 -8.19 18.18 -13.34
N LYS A 21 -9.32 17.50 -13.09
CA LYS A 21 -9.32 16.16 -12.48
C LYS A 21 -8.33 15.34 -13.30
N VAL A 22 -7.15 15.11 -12.74
CA VAL A 22 -6.15 14.21 -13.32
C VAL A 22 -6.88 12.89 -13.44
N LEU A 23 -7.20 12.54 -14.68
CA LEU A 23 -7.76 11.23 -15.03
C LEU A 23 -6.84 10.21 -14.38
N ALA A 24 -7.44 9.27 -13.64
CA ALA A 24 -6.76 8.28 -12.84
C ALA A 24 -5.44 7.88 -13.51
N ASP A 25 -4.34 8.26 -12.86
CA ASP A 25 -3.01 7.89 -13.34
C ASP A 25 -3.01 6.36 -13.34
N ASN A 26 -3.12 5.77 -14.53
CA ASN A 26 -3.14 4.33 -14.72
C ASN A 26 -1.74 3.86 -14.36
N HIS A 27 -1.47 3.74 -13.06
CA HIS A 27 -0.27 3.17 -12.46
C HIS A 27 -0.25 1.64 -12.63
N ASP A 28 -0.75 1.18 -13.78
CA ASP A 28 -0.66 -0.18 -14.27
C ASP A 28 0.81 -0.57 -14.26
N GLY A 29 1.14 -1.63 -13.54
CA GLY A 29 2.51 -2.10 -13.37
C GLY A 29 3.31 -1.45 -12.23
N PHE A 30 2.94 -0.30 -11.68
CA PHE A 30 3.64 0.32 -10.54
C PHE A 30 3.10 -0.12 -9.17
N GLY A 31 2.05 -0.93 -9.17
CA GLY A 31 1.44 -1.46 -7.96
C GLY A 31 0.33 -0.60 -7.36
N GLY A 32 -0.10 0.46 -8.07
CA GLY A 32 -1.13 1.40 -7.61
C GLY A 32 -2.56 0.85 -7.63
N ASN A 33 -2.81 -0.20 -8.42
CA ASN A 33 -4.14 -0.82 -8.51
C ASN A 33 -4.36 -1.77 -7.34
N VAL A 34 -5.25 -1.36 -6.44
CA VAL A 34 -5.59 -2.10 -5.22
C VAL A 34 -7.11 -2.27 -5.17
N PRO A 35 -7.65 -3.51 -5.21
CA PRO A 35 -6.93 -4.79 -5.29
C PRO A 35 -6.25 -5.02 -6.66
N PRO A 36 -5.08 -5.68 -6.68
CA PRO A 36 -4.45 -6.16 -7.91
C PRO A 36 -5.13 -7.41 -8.49
N ASP A 37 -4.89 -7.65 -9.77
CA ASP A 37 -5.19 -8.93 -10.40
C ASP A 37 -4.34 -10.05 -9.77
N ARG A 38 -4.98 -11.18 -9.46
CA ARG A 38 -4.34 -12.37 -8.90
C ARG A 38 -3.18 -12.86 -9.76
N MET A 39 -3.32 -12.82 -11.09
CA MET A 39 -2.25 -13.23 -12.01
C MET A 39 -1.02 -12.35 -11.87
N VAL A 40 -1.22 -11.03 -11.70
CA VAL A 40 -0.11 -10.07 -11.52
C VAL A 40 0.60 -10.29 -10.19
N VAL A 41 -0.14 -10.64 -9.13
CA VAL A 41 0.44 -11.03 -7.84
C VAL A 41 1.24 -12.33 -7.97
N ALA A 42 0.70 -13.35 -8.62
CA ALA A 42 1.40 -14.61 -8.85
C ALA A 42 2.74 -14.41 -9.57
N ILE A 43 2.75 -13.64 -10.66
CA ILE A 43 3.99 -13.28 -11.39
C ILE A 43 4.98 -12.55 -10.47
N TYR A 44 4.50 -11.62 -9.63
CA TYR A 44 5.38 -10.90 -8.72
C TYR A 44 6.03 -11.82 -7.68
N PHE A 45 5.29 -12.78 -7.13
CA PHE A 45 5.80 -13.74 -6.15
C PHE A 45 6.75 -14.78 -6.77
N ASP A 46 6.47 -15.20 -8.00
CA ASP A 46 7.37 -16.02 -8.81
C ASP A 46 8.73 -15.32 -9.02
N GLN A 47 8.72 -14.03 -9.39
CA GLN A 47 9.93 -13.19 -9.48
C GLN A 47 10.70 -13.01 -8.16
N LYS A 48 10.14 -13.42 -7.02
CA LYS A 48 10.76 -13.35 -5.69
C LYS A 48 11.11 -14.73 -5.13
N ASP A 49 11.06 -15.76 -5.97
CA ASP A 49 11.32 -17.16 -5.63
C ASP A 49 10.36 -17.69 -4.55
N LEU A 50 9.11 -17.22 -4.55
CA LEU A 50 8.07 -17.60 -3.58
C LEU A 50 6.69 -17.81 -4.24
N PRO A 51 6.57 -18.61 -5.32
CA PRO A 51 5.32 -18.73 -6.08
C PRO A 51 4.15 -19.24 -5.21
N ASP A 52 4.42 -20.19 -4.30
CA ASP A 52 3.41 -20.80 -3.42
C ASP A 52 2.84 -19.83 -2.36
N CYS A 53 3.47 -18.68 -2.16
CA CYS A 53 3.05 -17.70 -1.15
C CYS A 53 2.03 -16.67 -1.68
N ALA A 54 1.80 -16.62 -3.00
CA ALA A 54 0.92 -15.62 -3.60
C ALA A 54 -0.52 -15.71 -3.06
N ASP A 55 -1.08 -16.92 -2.97
CA ASP A 55 -2.43 -17.15 -2.47
C ASP A 55 -2.56 -16.82 -0.98
N ALA A 56 -1.54 -17.16 -0.18
CA ALA A 56 -1.51 -16.82 1.24
C ALA A 56 -1.52 -15.30 1.46
N PHE A 57 -0.70 -14.57 0.70
CA PHE A 57 -0.69 -13.11 0.73
C PHE A 57 -2.05 -12.53 0.34
N LEU A 58 -2.66 -13.00 -0.76
CA LEU A 58 -3.96 -12.53 -1.23
C LEU A 58 -5.06 -12.78 -0.19
N ALA A 59 -5.11 -13.97 0.41
CA ALA A 59 -6.09 -14.30 1.44
C ALA A 59 -5.97 -13.38 2.67
N GLU A 60 -4.75 -13.10 3.13
CA GLU A 60 -4.54 -12.16 4.23
C GLU A 60 -4.96 -10.73 3.88
N GLN A 61 -4.66 -10.25 2.66
CA GLN A 61 -5.06 -8.91 2.23
C GLN A 61 -6.56 -8.78 1.99
N GLU A 62 -7.22 -9.83 1.52
CA GLU A 62 -8.69 -9.87 1.38
C GLU A 62 -9.36 -9.76 2.77
N LEU A 63 -8.86 -10.46 3.78
CA LEU A 63 -9.33 -10.34 5.17
C LEU A 63 -9.11 -8.95 5.75
N LEU A 64 -7.98 -8.32 5.44
CA LEU A 64 -7.68 -6.93 5.83
C LEU A 64 -8.40 -5.89 4.97
N GLN A 65 -9.16 -6.32 3.95
CA GLN A 65 -9.83 -5.45 2.98
C GLN A 65 -8.88 -4.44 2.33
N TRP A 66 -7.64 -4.84 2.06
CA TRP A 66 -6.59 -3.98 1.49
C TRP A 66 -6.31 -2.73 2.32
N LYS A 67 -6.41 -2.85 3.64
CA LYS A 67 -6.05 -1.81 4.61
C LYS A 67 -4.86 -2.25 5.45
N THR A 68 -4.08 -1.27 5.86
CA THR A 68 -3.08 -1.44 6.91
C THR A 68 -3.74 -1.85 8.24
N ILE A 69 -2.95 -2.34 9.18
CA ILE A 69 -3.39 -2.70 10.54
C ILE A 69 -4.06 -1.50 11.26
N ARG A 70 -3.64 -0.27 10.93
CA ARG A 70 -4.23 0.97 11.45
C ARG A 70 -5.52 1.40 10.73
N GLY A 71 -5.98 0.63 9.74
CA GLY A 71 -7.19 0.89 8.95
C GLY A 71 -7.01 1.82 7.75
N ALA A 72 -5.80 2.35 7.52
CA ALA A 72 -5.54 3.19 6.34
C ALA A 72 -5.48 2.35 5.06
N PRO A 73 -6.05 2.80 3.92
CA PRO A 73 -6.03 2.06 2.67
C PRO A 73 -4.61 1.93 2.12
N ILE A 74 -4.28 0.74 1.60
CA ILE A 74 -3.02 0.49 0.93
C ILE A 74 -3.04 1.17 -0.44
N ARG A 75 -1.99 1.96 -0.73
CA ARG A 75 -1.84 2.64 -2.03
C ARG A 75 -0.97 1.87 -3.01
N ASN A 76 -0.10 0.99 -2.51
CA ASN A 76 0.79 0.20 -3.34
C ASN A 76 0.87 -1.23 -2.81
N TRP A 77 0.26 -2.17 -3.54
CA TRP A 77 0.24 -3.56 -3.12
C TRP A 77 1.62 -4.23 -3.22
N LYS A 78 2.52 -3.76 -4.11
CA LYS A 78 3.88 -4.33 -4.23
C LYS A 78 4.72 -4.00 -3.02
N VAL A 79 4.58 -2.79 -2.46
CA VAL A 79 5.24 -2.40 -1.20
C VAL A 79 4.72 -3.28 -0.07
N CYS A 80 3.40 -3.45 0.01
CA CYS A 80 2.79 -4.34 1.00
C CYS A 80 3.27 -5.80 0.85
N ALA A 81 3.32 -6.32 -0.39
CA ALA A 81 3.83 -7.65 -0.68
C ALA A 81 5.32 -7.81 -0.32
N ALA A 82 6.15 -6.79 -0.58
CA ALA A 82 7.56 -6.80 -0.21
C ALA A 82 7.75 -6.87 1.32
N GLU A 83 6.98 -6.09 2.07
CA GLU A 83 6.96 -6.14 3.54
C GLU A 83 6.48 -7.50 4.05
N TRP A 84 5.43 -8.05 3.43
CA TRP A 84 4.92 -9.38 3.75
C TRP A 84 5.98 -10.47 3.54
N ILE A 85 6.65 -10.47 2.37
CA ILE A 85 7.73 -11.42 2.04
C ILE A 85 8.87 -11.31 3.06
N PHE A 86 9.25 -10.08 3.44
CA PHE A 86 10.27 -9.88 4.45
C PHE A 86 9.88 -10.55 5.78
N ASN A 87 8.67 -10.28 6.27
CA ASN A 87 8.16 -10.85 7.53
C ASN A 87 8.06 -12.37 7.47
N TYR A 88 7.55 -12.92 6.36
CA TYR A 88 7.49 -14.36 6.12
C TYR A 88 8.88 -15.00 6.23
N ARG A 89 9.89 -14.44 5.56
CA ARG A 89 11.28 -14.93 5.63
C ARG A 89 11.87 -14.85 7.04
N GLN A 90 11.58 -13.79 7.80
CA GLN A 90 12.03 -13.70 9.20
C GLN A 90 11.40 -14.76 10.08
N GLU A 91 10.09 -15.02 9.90
CA GLU A 91 9.39 -16.04 10.66
C GLU A 91 9.91 -17.45 10.33
N MET A 92 10.18 -17.75 9.06
CA MET A 92 10.80 -19.04 8.68
C MET A 92 12.17 -19.22 9.33
N LYS A 93 13.03 -18.19 9.32
CA LYS A 93 14.34 -18.23 10.01
C LYS A 93 14.19 -18.41 11.51
N ARG A 94 13.21 -17.76 12.12
CA ARG A 94 12.92 -17.89 13.55
C ARG A 94 12.47 -19.31 13.88
N LYS A 95 11.53 -19.88 13.12
CA LYS A 95 11.07 -21.27 13.29
C LYS A 95 12.20 -22.27 13.12
N PHE A 96 13.08 -22.07 12.14
CA PHE A 96 14.25 -22.93 11.94
C PHE A 96 15.17 -22.93 13.17
N ARG A 97 15.51 -21.75 13.72
CA ARG A 97 16.36 -21.63 14.93
C ARG A 97 15.73 -22.22 16.20
N LEU A 98 14.40 -22.18 16.30
CA LEU A 98 13.67 -22.75 17.43
C LEU A 98 13.43 -24.26 17.25
N SER A 99 13.74 -24.83 16.09
CA SER A 99 13.51 -26.24 15.85
C SER A 99 14.49 -27.08 16.70
N PRO A 100 14.01 -28.12 17.40
CA PRO A 100 14.86 -28.97 18.24
C PRO A 100 15.91 -29.75 17.45
N PHE A 101 15.79 -29.78 16.11
CA PHE A 101 16.76 -30.40 15.21
C PHE A 101 17.92 -29.48 14.82
N SER A 102 17.81 -28.17 15.06
CA SER A 102 18.87 -27.19 14.72
C SER A 102 19.99 -27.11 15.76
N SER A 103 19.82 -27.73 16.94
CA SER A 103 20.77 -27.69 18.06
C SER A 103 21.74 -28.88 18.11
N GLN A 104 21.65 -29.86 17.18
CA GLN A 104 22.42 -31.11 17.26
C GLN A 104 23.61 -31.25 16.29
N SER A 105 23.96 -30.20 15.55
CA SER A 105 25.14 -30.20 14.68
C SER A 105 26.30 -29.42 15.30
N TYR A 106 27.02 -30.05 16.23
CA TYR A 106 28.40 -29.74 16.63
C TYR A 106 29.14 -31.02 17.00
#